data_AF-A0A955ACP3-F1
#
_entry.id   AF-A0A955ACP3-F1
#
_cell.length_a   1.000
_cell.length_b   1.000
_cell.length_c   1.000
_cell.angle_alpha   90.00
_cell.angle_beta   90.00
_cell.angle_gamma   90.00
#
_symmetry.space_group_name_H-M   'P 1'
#
loop_
_entity.id
_entity.type
_entity.pdbx_description
1 polymer ?
#
loop_
_entity_poly.entity_id
_entity_poly.type
_entity_poly.pdbx_seq_one_letter_code
_entity_poly.pdbx_strand_id
1 'polypeptide(L)'
;MPHWDRLRGKLFGVAMPPNQEISLMRTQTIALAYCGMLVWLSGQPFAKSHAADGELKFELRYQQPTNLSASRFHRLHRPESWQARQTALIICDMWDAHHCVNAVRREVELAPRVNEFAVKLREQGATVIHAPSSCMEAYANTAARERAAAIPLSKSMPVDIGSWCDRIPGEEASAYPVDQSDGGEDDDAIDHQLWAQSLEDRGLNPRAPWTKQISTIEIDQELDYISDSGKEIWSILDTRAIQNVILVGVHTNMCVLGRPFGLRRLAAGGKNVVLARDLTDTMYNPQAWPYVSHFSGTDLIVDHIERFVCPTISSDQLLGGEPFRFSGDHRPRLVMLIAESEYDTATSLTSFADRLLRDRYSVSYVLDSDTDRNQLIDTSAINSADALLVSARRRALPVADLKIVQDFVARGKPVIGIRTASHAFALRNQEPPVGHAVWPEFDARVFGGSYTNHHGNDLRASVALAQNLPFPFDVSTTQRIKPAGSLYKTSPLAPGALPALFGSVADAPPEPLAWVFIRPDGGRSFYTSLGHSGDFAQPAFEQLLLNGIHWACQLNADATLESITQRSQQYSASSGRQR
;
A
#
# COMPACT_ATOMS: atom_id res chain seq x y z
N MET A 1 -50.89 -11.47 0.32
CA MET A 1 -51.90 -11.75 1.36
C MET A 1 -52.31 -13.22 1.26
N PRO A 2 -52.70 -13.90 2.34
CA PRO A 2 -52.60 -13.48 3.76
C PRO A 2 -52.14 -14.57 4.76
N HIS A 3 -51.47 -14.14 5.85
CA HIS A 3 -51.61 -14.58 7.26
C HIS A 3 -51.46 -16.10 7.64
N TRP A 4 -51.02 -16.45 8.86
CA TRP A 4 -51.43 -15.87 10.15
C TRP A 4 -50.36 -15.82 11.26
N ASP A 5 -50.30 -14.66 11.92
CA ASP A 5 -49.89 -14.55 13.32
C ASP A 5 -50.90 -15.22 14.25
N ARG A 6 -50.40 -15.77 15.37
CA ARG A 6 -50.82 -15.39 16.75
C ARG A 6 -50.18 -16.32 17.78
N LEU A 7 -49.60 -15.74 18.83
CA LEU A 7 -50.05 -15.95 20.21
C LEU A 7 -49.44 -14.89 21.14
N ARG A 8 -50.29 -14.14 21.86
CA ARG A 8 -49.89 -13.22 22.93
C ARG A 8 -50.33 -13.78 24.29
N GLY A 9 -49.44 -13.69 25.28
CA GLY A 9 -49.78 -13.00 26.52
C GLY A 9 -49.68 -13.75 27.86
N LYS A 10 -49.37 -12.96 28.91
CA LYS A 10 -49.51 -13.18 30.36
C LYS A 10 -48.47 -14.11 31.02
N LEU A 11 -47.88 -13.84 32.20
CA LEU A 11 -47.88 -12.74 33.20
C LEU A 11 -46.44 -12.68 33.82
N PHE A 12 -45.81 -11.55 34.19
CA PHE A 12 -45.89 -10.76 35.46
C PHE A 12 -44.84 -9.60 35.41
N GLY A 13 -44.70 -8.62 36.31
CA GLY A 13 -45.50 -8.28 37.52
C GLY A 13 -44.99 -7.17 38.50
N VAL A 14 -43.79 -6.57 38.38
CA VAL A 14 -43.23 -5.58 39.36
C VAL A 14 -42.74 -4.33 38.61
N ALA A 15 -43.38 -3.14 38.64
CA ALA A 15 -43.67 -2.17 39.71
C ALA A 15 -42.51 -1.15 39.98
N MET A 16 -42.76 0.13 39.67
CA MET A 16 -41.89 1.30 39.96
C MET A 16 -42.67 2.39 40.74
N PRO A 17 -42.04 3.11 41.69
CA PRO A 17 -42.57 4.33 42.32
C PRO A 17 -41.80 5.62 41.90
N PRO A 18 -42.26 6.85 42.26
CA PRO A 18 -42.43 7.90 41.22
C PRO A 18 -41.74 9.26 41.49
N ASN A 19 -42.01 10.20 40.57
CA ASN A 19 -41.61 11.63 40.58
C ASN A 19 -41.87 12.38 41.90
N GLN A 20 -41.04 13.40 42.16
CA GLN A 20 -41.41 14.61 42.92
C GLN A 20 -40.87 15.87 42.22
N GLU A 21 -41.75 16.87 42.06
CA GLU A 21 -41.37 18.27 41.83
C GLU A 21 -40.96 18.93 43.16
N ILE A 22 -40.29 20.10 43.12
CA ILE A 22 -40.59 21.25 44.01
C ILE A 22 -39.88 22.55 43.57
N SER A 23 -40.70 23.60 43.40
CA SER A 23 -40.52 25.05 43.65
C SER A 23 -39.24 25.84 43.34
N LEU A 24 -39.47 26.96 42.65
CA LEU A 24 -38.73 28.23 42.70
C LEU A 24 -38.43 28.74 44.13
N MET A 25 -37.39 29.60 44.27
CA MET A 25 -37.51 30.90 44.95
C MET A 25 -36.37 31.91 44.66
N ARG A 26 -36.78 33.17 44.41
CA ARG A 26 -36.14 34.48 44.74
C ARG A 26 -34.71 34.77 44.24
N THR A 27 -34.50 35.69 43.29
CA THR A 27 -34.52 37.18 43.41
C THR A 27 -33.55 37.78 44.45
N GLN A 28 -32.46 38.41 43.99
CA GLN A 28 -31.85 39.58 44.63
C GLN A 28 -31.35 40.56 43.56
N THR A 29 -31.49 41.86 43.86
CA THR A 29 -31.19 42.98 42.97
C THR A 29 -30.00 43.76 43.51
N ILE A 30 -28.99 44.02 42.68
CA ILE A 30 -28.04 45.12 42.89
C ILE A 30 -27.88 45.83 41.55
N ALA A 31 -28.15 47.14 41.53
CA ALA A 31 -27.89 48.03 40.41
C ALA A 31 -26.67 48.89 40.71
N LEU A 32 -25.89 49.27 39.70
CA LEU A 32 -25.17 50.54 39.69
C LEU A 32 -24.60 50.94 38.31
N ALA A 33 -24.82 52.21 37.99
CA ALA A 33 -24.05 53.08 37.08
C ALA A 33 -23.85 52.67 35.60
N TYR A 34 -24.69 53.29 34.74
CA TYR A 34 -24.28 53.71 33.40
C TYR A 34 -23.08 54.67 33.47
N CYS A 35 -22.13 54.51 32.54
CA CYS A 35 -21.39 55.64 31.98
C CYS A 35 -21.21 55.37 30.48
N GLY A 36 -21.84 56.19 29.64
CA GLY A 36 -21.91 55.94 28.20
C GLY A 36 -20.69 56.43 27.44
N MET A 37 -20.31 55.70 26.40
CA MET A 37 -19.45 56.23 25.34
C MET A 37 -20.05 55.86 23.98
N LEU A 38 -20.49 56.88 23.24
CA LEU A 38 -21.00 56.73 21.87
C LEU A 38 -19.83 56.38 20.95
N VAL A 39 -19.86 55.19 20.37
CA VAL A 39 -19.02 54.84 19.20
C VAL A 39 -19.95 54.61 18.01
N TRP A 40 -19.74 55.40 16.96
CA TRP A 40 -20.39 55.22 15.67
C TRP A 40 -19.98 53.88 15.06
N LEU A 41 -20.92 52.95 14.93
CA LEU A 41 -20.75 51.74 14.11
C LEU A 41 -21.08 52.06 12.66
N SER A 42 -20.07 52.42 11.88
CA SER A 42 -20.14 52.29 10.43
C SER A 42 -20.11 50.82 10.05
N GLY A 43 -21.09 50.37 9.26
CA GLY A 43 -21.16 48.99 8.79
C GLY A 43 -20.01 48.66 7.85
N GLN A 44 -18.98 47.99 8.36
CA GLN A 44 -18.04 47.22 7.55
C GLN A 44 -18.67 45.86 7.25
N PRO A 45 -18.55 45.30 6.03
CA PRO A 45 -18.94 43.92 5.79
C PRO A 45 -18.10 43.00 6.68
N PHE A 46 -18.71 41.93 7.20
CA PHE A 46 -17.97 40.86 7.87
C PHE A 46 -16.97 40.27 6.87
N ALA A 47 -15.70 40.67 6.98
CA ALA A 47 -14.63 39.89 6.39
C ALA A 47 -14.67 38.50 7.03
N LYS A 48 -14.83 37.44 6.22
CA LYS A 48 -14.60 36.06 6.67
C LYS A 48 -13.24 36.08 7.38
N SER A 49 -13.23 35.71 8.67
CA SER A 49 -11.99 35.71 9.47
C SER A 49 -10.94 34.90 8.72
N HIS A 50 -9.72 35.43 8.60
CA HIS A 50 -8.61 34.66 8.03
C HIS A 50 -8.53 33.33 8.79
N ALA A 51 -8.52 32.22 8.06
CA ALA A 51 -8.49 30.89 8.65
C ALA A 51 -7.30 30.79 9.62
N ALA A 52 -7.50 30.10 10.74
CA ALA A 52 -6.42 29.87 11.70
C ALA A 52 -5.21 29.24 10.99
N ASP A 53 -3.99 29.55 11.46
CA ASP A 53 -2.76 28.96 10.94
C ASP A 53 -2.75 27.44 11.17
N GLY A 54 -3.32 26.71 10.20
CA GLY A 54 -3.47 25.27 10.23
C GLY A 54 -2.13 24.57 10.07
N GLU A 55 -1.75 23.79 11.08
CA GLU A 55 -0.58 22.92 11.02
C GLU A 55 -0.99 21.55 10.46
N LEU A 56 -0.48 21.19 9.28
CA LEU A 56 -0.64 19.88 8.66
C LEU A 56 0.49 18.97 9.13
N LYS A 57 0.16 17.81 9.70
CA LYS A 57 1.15 16.84 10.20
C LYS A 57 1.08 15.58 9.35
N PHE A 58 2.23 15.19 8.81
CA PHE A 58 2.34 14.03 7.94
C PHE A 58 3.48 13.14 8.38
N GLU A 59 3.34 11.85 8.09
CA GLU A 59 4.44 10.89 8.13
C GLU A 59 4.78 10.54 6.68
N LEU A 60 5.86 11.15 6.17
CA LEU A 60 6.31 10.98 4.80
C LEU A 60 7.01 9.64 4.63
N ARG A 61 6.50 8.85 3.69
CA ARG A 61 7.07 7.55 3.30
C ARG A 61 7.94 7.71 2.06
N TYR A 62 9.14 7.16 2.07
CA TYR A 62 10.10 7.20 0.96
C TYR A 62 10.95 5.93 0.94
N GLN A 63 11.75 5.75 -0.11
CA GLN A 63 12.62 4.58 -0.26
C GLN A 63 14.07 4.97 -0.53
N GLN A 64 15.02 4.22 0.06
CA GLN A 64 16.46 4.41 -0.13
C GLN A 64 17.14 3.07 -0.40
N PRO A 65 18.17 2.99 -1.28
CA PRO A 65 18.84 1.74 -1.60
C PRO A 65 19.58 1.17 -0.38
N THR A 66 19.62 -0.15 -0.26
CA THR A 66 20.41 -0.86 0.77
C THR A 66 21.87 -1.01 0.35
N ASN A 67 22.80 -1.08 1.30
CA ASN A 67 24.23 -1.21 1.04
C ASN A 67 24.64 -2.55 0.38
N LEU A 68 23.84 -3.61 0.51
CA LEU A 68 24.19 -4.93 -0.06
C LEU A 68 23.80 -5.12 -1.54
N SER A 69 22.88 -4.30 -2.08
CA SER A 69 22.49 -4.34 -3.50
C SER A 69 21.74 -3.08 -3.92
N ALA A 70 22.09 -2.56 -5.11
CA ALA A 70 21.39 -1.47 -5.79
C ALA A 70 19.94 -1.79 -6.20
N SER A 71 19.54 -3.07 -6.18
CA SER A 71 18.16 -3.50 -6.52
C SER A 71 17.22 -3.56 -5.31
N ARG A 72 17.71 -3.38 -4.09
CA ARG A 72 16.91 -3.49 -2.85
C ARG A 72 16.79 -2.14 -2.18
N PHE A 73 15.62 -1.84 -1.62
CA PHE A 73 15.34 -0.57 -0.99
C PHE A 73 14.75 -0.74 0.42
N HIS A 74 15.24 0.04 1.37
CA HIS A 74 14.57 0.29 2.63
C HIS A 74 13.41 1.26 2.41
N ARG A 75 12.22 0.89 2.88
CA ARG A 75 11.11 1.82 3.05
C ARG A 75 11.27 2.55 4.39
N LEU A 76 11.23 3.87 4.35
CA LEU A 76 11.59 4.75 5.45
C LEU A 76 10.50 5.80 5.65
N HIS A 77 10.38 6.24 6.89
CA HIS A 77 9.33 7.12 7.37
C HIS A 77 9.96 8.30 8.10
N ARG A 78 9.48 9.53 7.84
CA ARG A 78 9.85 10.71 8.65
C ARG A 78 8.64 11.60 8.95
N PRO A 79 8.52 12.13 10.18
CA PRO A 79 7.51 13.13 10.49
C PRO A 79 7.86 14.47 9.83
N GLU A 80 6.86 15.15 9.30
CA GLU A 80 6.96 16.52 8.77
C GLU A 80 5.78 17.35 9.29
N SER A 81 6.00 18.66 9.42
CA SER A 81 4.97 19.63 9.78
C SER A 81 4.95 20.79 8.79
N TRP A 82 3.81 21.01 8.14
CA TRP A 82 3.63 21.97 7.07
C TRP A 82 2.57 23.01 7.45
N GLN A 83 2.85 24.28 7.14
CA GLN A 83 1.85 25.35 7.27
C GLN A 83 0.85 25.24 6.12
N ALA A 84 -0.45 25.10 6.43
CA ALA A 84 -1.50 24.93 5.42
C ALA A 84 -1.51 26.08 4.40
N ARG A 85 -1.39 27.34 4.86
CA ARG A 85 -1.28 28.53 4.00
C ARG A 85 -0.11 28.52 3.00
N GLN A 86 0.91 27.68 3.25
CA GLN A 86 2.09 27.50 2.39
C GLN A 86 2.07 26.16 1.65
N THR A 87 0.91 25.50 1.64
CA THR A 87 0.67 24.19 1.04
C THR A 87 -0.42 24.31 -0.02
N ALA A 88 -0.24 23.63 -1.15
CA ALA A 88 -1.27 23.48 -2.17
C ALA A 88 -1.64 22.02 -2.41
N LEU A 89 -2.92 21.76 -2.67
CA LEU A 89 -3.39 20.54 -3.33
C LEU A 89 -3.48 20.82 -4.82
N ILE A 90 -2.90 19.95 -5.64
CA ILE A 90 -3.18 19.90 -7.07
C ILE A 90 -3.95 18.61 -7.36
N ILE A 91 -5.11 18.75 -8.01
CA ILE A 91 -5.96 17.65 -8.46
C ILE A 91 -5.72 17.47 -9.96
N CYS A 92 -4.95 16.44 -10.32
CA CYS A 92 -4.52 16.15 -11.69
C CYS A 92 -5.55 15.32 -12.43
N ASP A 93 -6.03 15.82 -13.57
CA ASP A 93 -6.69 15.05 -14.64
C ASP A 93 -7.82 14.10 -14.18
N MET A 94 -8.56 14.45 -13.11
CA MET A 94 -9.72 13.70 -12.62
C MET A 94 -10.96 13.95 -13.52
N TRP A 95 -10.98 13.39 -14.72
CA TRP A 95 -11.92 13.67 -15.81
C TRP A 95 -13.35 13.11 -15.61
N ASP A 96 -14.30 13.57 -16.44
CA ASP A 96 -15.70 13.09 -16.44
C ASP A 96 -15.95 11.87 -17.35
N ALA A 97 -14.97 11.49 -18.17
CA ALA A 97 -14.97 10.30 -19.01
C ALA A 97 -13.54 9.93 -19.43
N HIS A 98 -13.30 8.65 -19.71
CA HIS A 98 -12.02 8.15 -20.20
C HIS A 98 -12.26 7.08 -21.29
N HIS A 99 -11.24 6.79 -22.11
CA HIS A 99 -11.37 5.80 -23.20
C HIS A 99 -11.50 4.36 -22.68
N CYS A 100 -10.86 4.08 -21.55
CA CYS A 100 -10.98 2.85 -20.75
C CYS A 100 -12.18 2.97 -19.79
N VAL A 101 -13.15 2.04 -19.83
CA VAL A 101 -14.30 2.05 -18.93
C VAL A 101 -13.91 1.63 -17.50
N ASN A 102 -12.92 0.76 -17.35
CA ASN A 102 -12.39 0.36 -16.04
C ASN A 102 -11.69 1.52 -15.32
N ALA A 103 -11.00 2.40 -16.06
CA ALA A 103 -10.49 3.66 -15.52
C ALA A 103 -11.62 4.58 -15.04
N VAL A 104 -12.71 4.74 -15.81
CA VAL A 104 -13.89 5.51 -15.37
C VAL A 104 -14.52 4.92 -14.11
N ARG A 105 -14.61 3.58 -14.01
CA ARG A 105 -15.14 2.88 -12.83
C ARG A 105 -14.29 3.18 -11.59
N ARG A 106 -12.96 3.10 -11.69
CA ARG A 106 -12.02 3.46 -10.61
C ARG A 106 -12.08 4.93 -10.26
N GLU A 107 -12.07 5.82 -11.24
CA GLU A 107 -12.16 7.28 -11.07
C GLU A 107 -13.44 7.70 -10.31
N VAL A 108 -14.59 7.13 -10.66
CA VAL A 108 -15.87 7.35 -9.95
C VAL A 108 -15.80 6.87 -8.49
N GLU A 109 -15.09 5.78 -8.20
CA GLU A 109 -14.91 5.28 -6.84
C GLU A 109 -13.92 6.13 -6.01
N LEU A 110 -12.88 6.66 -6.66
CA LEU A 110 -11.81 7.47 -6.07
C LEU A 110 -12.28 8.91 -5.74
N ALA A 111 -13.10 9.48 -6.62
CA ALA A 111 -13.47 10.90 -6.59
C ALA A 111 -14.12 11.39 -5.27
N PRO A 112 -15.02 10.64 -4.59
CA PRO A 112 -15.56 11.05 -3.29
C PRO A 112 -14.47 11.29 -2.24
N ARG A 113 -13.47 10.40 -2.15
CA ARG A 113 -12.38 10.52 -1.17
C ARG A 113 -11.41 11.65 -1.53
N VAL A 114 -11.15 11.86 -2.82
CA VAL A 114 -10.40 13.03 -3.30
C VAL A 114 -11.14 14.33 -2.92
N ASN A 115 -12.46 14.35 -3.03
CA ASN A 115 -13.27 15.50 -2.62
C ASN A 115 -13.22 15.75 -1.10
N GLU A 116 -13.36 14.72 -0.26
CA GLU A 116 -13.18 14.83 1.20
C GLU A 116 -11.81 15.43 1.55
N PHE A 117 -10.74 14.95 0.89
CA PHE A 117 -9.37 15.41 1.10
C PHE A 117 -9.19 16.88 0.68
N ALA A 118 -9.75 17.27 -0.47
CA ALA A 118 -9.73 18.64 -0.98
C ALA A 118 -10.49 19.60 -0.06
N VAL A 119 -11.71 19.24 0.36
CA VAL A 119 -12.50 20.00 1.34
C VAL A 119 -11.71 20.17 2.63
N LYS A 120 -11.08 19.10 3.15
CA LYS A 120 -10.36 19.19 4.42
C LYS A 120 -9.12 20.10 4.36
N LEU A 121 -8.36 20.04 3.28
CA LEU A 121 -7.24 20.95 3.04
C LEU A 121 -7.71 22.41 2.88
N ARG A 122 -8.83 22.64 2.17
CA ARG A 122 -9.44 23.97 1.98
C ARG A 122 -9.90 24.57 3.32
N GLU A 123 -10.56 23.78 4.18
CA GLU A 123 -10.95 24.18 5.55
C GLU A 123 -9.76 24.64 6.41
N GLN A 124 -8.60 24.00 6.25
CA GLN A 124 -7.39 24.32 7.00
C GLN A 124 -6.58 25.47 6.39
N GLY A 125 -7.01 26.02 5.25
CA GLY A 125 -6.39 27.19 4.61
C GLY A 125 -5.34 26.86 3.55
N ALA A 126 -5.26 25.61 3.08
CA ALA A 126 -4.43 25.27 1.92
C ALA A 126 -5.07 25.73 0.60
N THR A 127 -4.25 25.98 -0.42
CA THR A 127 -4.72 26.37 -1.75
C THR A 127 -5.09 25.13 -2.57
N VAL A 128 -6.32 25.04 -3.10
CA VAL A 128 -6.69 23.96 -4.03
C VAL A 128 -6.60 24.45 -5.49
N ILE A 129 -5.99 23.63 -6.33
CA ILE A 129 -5.80 23.87 -7.77
C ILE A 129 -6.31 22.66 -8.52
N HIS A 130 -7.30 22.86 -9.38
CA HIS A 130 -7.81 21.84 -10.29
C HIS A 130 -7.08 21.93 -11.62
N ALA A 131 -6.51 20.82 -12.07
CA ALA A 131 -5.80 20.72 -13.33
C ALA A 131 -6.43 19.65 -14.25
N PRO A 132 -7.64 19.89 -14.80
CA PRO A 132 -8.28 18.99 -15.75
C PRO A 132 -7.74 19.24 -17.15
N SER A 133 -6.60 18.63 -17.48
CA SER A 133 -5.91 18.90 -18.74
C SER A 133 -6.78 18.61 -19.96
N SER A 134 -6.57 19.41 -21.01
CA SER A 134 -7.33 19.34 -22.26
C SER A 134 -8.84 19.62 -22.12
N CYS A 135 -9.32 20.04 -20.95
CA CYS A 135 -10.73 20.36 -20.68
C CYS A 135 -10.99 21.85 -20.44
N MET A 136 -9.98 22.70 -20.65
CA MET A 136 -10.00 24.10 -20.20
C MET A 136 -11.11 24.97 -20.81
N GLU A 137 -11.64 24.59 -21.97
CA GLU A 137 -12.77 25.28 -22.62
C GLU A 137 -14.04 25.26 -21.75
N ALA A 138 -14.33 24.14 -21.07
CA ALA A 138 -15.48 24.01 -20.16
C ALA A 138 -15.42 24.97 -18.96
N TYR A 139 -14.25 25.55 -18.69
CA TYR A 139 -13.99 26.43 -17.55
C TYR A 139 -13.74 27.88 -17.92
N ALA A 140 -13.76 28.24 -19.22
CA ALA A 140 -13.29 29.53 -19.72
C ALA A 140 -13.91 30.77 -19.02
N ASN A 141 -15.17 30.68 -18.60
CA ASN A 141 -15.94 31.77 -17.97
C ASN A 141 -16.25 31.48 -16.48
N THR A 142 -15.39 30.71 -15.80
CA THR A 142 -15.56 30.37 -14.37
C THR A 142 -14.65 31.22 -13.49
N ALA A 143 -15.13 31.64 -12.32
CA ALA A 143 -14.38 32.54 -11.45
C ALA A 143 -13.04 31.93 -10.99
N ALA A 144 -12.98 30.63 -10.74
CA ALA A 144 -11.73 29.94 -10.41
C ALA A 144 -10.74 29.87 -11.59
N ARG A 145 -11.21 29.85 -12.85
CA ARG A 145 -10.36 29.98 -14.04
C ARG A 145 -9.87 31.40 -14.25
N GLU A 146 -10.76 32.38 -14.18
CA GLU A 146 -10.42 33.80 -14.29
C GLU A 146 -9.38 34.21 -13.24
N ARG A 147 -9.55 33.72 -12.00
CA ARG A 147 -8.61 33.89 -10.89
C ARG A 147 -7.21 33.35 -11.21
N ALA A 148 -7.11 32.21 -11.89
CA ALA A 148 -5.83 31.64 -12.32
C ALA A 148 -5.19 32.45 -13.45
N ALA A 149 -5.97 32.80 -14.48
CA ALA A 149 -5.51 33.59 -15.62
C ALA A 149 -5.09 35.03 -15.25
N ALA A 150 -5.66 35.59 -14.18
CA ALA A 150 -5.31 36.91 -13.67
C ALA A 150 -3.99 36.97 -12.88
N ILE A 151 -3.39 35.82 -12.51
CA ILE A 151 -2.10 35.79 -11.82
C ILE A 151 -0.97 36.16 -12.79
N PRO A 152 -0.17 37.21 -12.52
CA PRO A 152 0.99 37.54 -13.35
C PRO A 152 2.00 36.39 -13.39
N LEU A 153 2.55 36.10 -14.57
CA LEU A 153 3.57 35.05 -14.71
C LEU A 153 4.79 35.33 -13.83
N SER A 154 5.14 34.35 -12.99
CA SER A 154 6.26 34.42 -12.07
C SER A 154 7.59 34.56 -12.80
N LYS A 155 8.47 35.41 -12.25
CA LYS A 155 9.85 35.57 -12.73
C LYS A 155 10.81 34.52 -12.18
N SER A 156 10.39 33.71 -11.20
CA SER A 156 11.19 32.65 -10.56
C SER A 156 10.97 31.27 -11.20
N MET A 157 10.12 31.18 -12.22
CA MET A 157 9.70 29.89 -12.77
C MET A 157 10.82 29.13 -13.50
N PRO A 158 10.96 27.80 -13.30
CA PRO A 158 11.90 26.98 -14.06
C PRO A 158 11.65 27.09 -15.57
N VAL A 159 12.73 27.10 -16.37
CA VAL A 159 12.66 27.26 -17.84
C VAL A 159 11.69 26.24 -18.47
N ASP A 160 11.76 24.99 -18.02
CA ASP A 160 10.99 23.88 -18.56
C ASP A 160 9.64 23.65 -17.87
N ILE A 161 9.19 24.55 -16.97
CA ILE A 161 7.92 24.36 -16.22
C ILE A 161 6.67 24.31 -17.13
N GLY A 162 6.81 24.69 -18.40
CA GLY A 162 5.75 24.63 -19.40
C GLY A 162 5.72 23.36 -20.25
N SER A 163 6.66 22.41 -20.06
CA SER A 163 6.79 21.21 -20.89
C SER A 163 6.63 19.92 -20.10
N TRP A 164 6.16 18.87 -20.79
CA TRP A 164 6.09 17.51 -20.27
C TRP A 164 7.47 17.02 -19.78
N CYS A 165 7.47 16.11 -18.82
CA CYS A 165 8.67 15.56 -18.18
C CYS A 165 8.61 14.03 -18.10
N ASP A 166 9.23 13.38 -19.07
CA ASP A 166 9.31 11.91 -19.10
C ASP A 166 10.23 11.32 -18.02
N ARG A 167 11.21 12.10 -17.53
CA ARG A 167 12.23 11.64 -16.58
C ARG A 167 12.95 12.82 -15.91
N ILE A 168 13.41 12.63 -14.67
CA ILE A 168 14.40 13.48 -13.98
C ILE A 168 15.69 12.70 -13.68
N PRO A 169 16.83 13.36 -13.40
CA PRO A 169 18.12 12.68 -13.20
C PRO A 169 18.13 11.57 -12.14
N GLY A 170 17.32 11.70 -11.07
CA GLY A 170 17.16 10.66 -10.05
C GLY A 170 16.62 9.33 -10.58
N GLU A 171 15.91 9.35 -11.71
CA GLU A 171 15.35 8.16 -12.37
C GLU A 171 16.29 7.57 -13.44
N GLU A 172 17.42 8.19 -13.77
CA GLU A 172 18.28 7.77 -14.90
C GLU A 172 18.89 6.37 -14.74
N ALA A 173 19.17 5.94 -13.50
CA ALA A 173 19.69 4.62 -13.20
C ALA A 173 18.60 3.54 -12.99
N SER A 174 17.33 3.94 -12.91
CA SER A 174 16.21 3.00 -12.76
C SER A 174 15.48 2.80 -14.07
N ALA A 175 15.14 1.57 -14.39
CA ALA A 175 14.25 1.26 -15.49
C ALA A 175 12.78 1.37 -15.06
N TYR A 176 11.89 1.73 -15.99
CA TYR A 176 10.49 1.97 -15.66
C TYR A 176 9.76 0.69 -15.18
N PRO A 177 8.88 0.75 -14.15
CA PRO A 177 8.45 -0.45 -13.42
C PRO A 177 7.22 -1.17 -14.02
N VAL A 178 6.58 -0.61 -15.05
CA VAL A 178 5.48 -1.22 -15.80
C VAL A 178 5.65 -0.98 -17.30
N ASP A 179 5.16 -1.90 -18.14
CA ASP A 179 4.95 -1.62 -19.55
C ASP A 179 3.58 -0.95 -19.75
N GLN A 180 3.58 0.20 -20.41
CA GLN A 180 2.40 1.01 -20.74
C GLN A 180 2.36 1.34 -22.24
N SER A 181 3.06 0.57 -23.07
CA SER A 181 3.24 0.84 -24.50
C SER A 181 1.98 0.64 -25.35
N ASP A 182 0.99 -0.07 -24.83
CA ASP A 182 -0.36 -0.22 -25.37
C ASP A 182 -1.34 0.87 -24.90
N GLY A 183 -0.91 1.76 -23.99
CA GLY A 183 -1.75 2.76 -23.33
C GLY A 183 -2.22 2.36 -21.93
N GLY A 184 -1.98 1.12 -21.48
CA GLY A 184 -2.37 0.62 -20.17
C GLY A 184 -3.86 0.29 -20.03
N GLU A 185 -4.54 0.08 -21.16
CA GLU A 185 -5.97 -0.29 -21.25
C GLU A 185 -6.22 -1.66 -20.60
N ASP A 186 -7.13 -1.71 -19.61
CA ASP A 186 -7.47 -2.91 -18.85
C ASP A 186 -8.95 -3.32 -18.98
N ASP A 187 -9.66 -2.78 -19.98
CA ASP A 187 -11.01 -3.22 -20.35
C ASP A 187 -11.05 -4.64 -20.96
N ASP A 188 -12.11 -5.39 -20.64
CA ASP A 188 -12.51 -6.55 -21.45
C ASP A 188 -12.89 -6.09 -22.87
N ALA A 189 -12.50 -6.84 -23.90
CA ALA A 189 -12.66 -6.44 -25.30
C ALA A 189 -14.12 -6.15 -25.73
N ILE A 190 -15.11 -6.76 -25.05
CA ILE A 190 -16.53 -6.51 -25.28
C ILE A 190 -16.98 -5.22 -24.55
N ASP A 191 -16.57 -5.04 -23.28
CA ASP A 191 -16.84 -3.84 -22.51
C ASP A 191 -16.25 -2.60 -23.21
N HIS A 192 -15.03 -2.69 -23.72
CA HIS A 192 -14.38 -1.63 -24.50
C HIS A 192 -15.19 -1.23 -25.75
N GLN A 193 -15.67 -2.21 -26.53
CA GLN A 193 -16.47 -1.95 -27.73
C GLN A 193 -17.83 -1.30 -27.39
N LEU A 194 -18.51 -1.80 -26.36
CA LEU A 194 -19.79 -1.23 -25.90
C LEU A 194 -19.61 0.18 -25.33
N TRP A 195 -18.51 0.42 -24.61
CA TRP A 195 -18.18 1.73 -24.07
C TRP A 195 -17.84 2.73 -25.17
N ALA A 196 -16.99 2.35 -26.14
CA ALA A 196 -16.67 3.17 -27.30
C ALA A 196 -17.93 3.56 -28.09
N GLN A 197 -18.84 2.62 -28.37
CA GLN A 197 -20.12 2.94 -29.01
C GLN A 197 -20.97 3.91 -28.18
N SER A 198 -21.06 3.69 -26.86
CA SER A 198 -21.76 4.60 -25.94
C SER A 198 -21.16 6.02 -25.92
N LEU A 199 -19.85 6.17 -26.16
CA LEU A 199 -19.21 7.48 -26.31
C LEU A 199 -19.56 8.13 -27.65
N GLU A 200 -19.55 7.40 -28.76
CA GLU A 200 -19.97 7.89 -30.08
C GLU A 200 -21.45 8.32 -30.09
N ASP A 201 -22.34 7.52 -29.48
CA ASP A 201 -23.78 7.80 -29.34
C ASP A 201 -24.04 9.08 -28.52
N ARG A 202 -23.11 9.45 -27.63
CA ARG A 202 -23.10 10.71 -26.86
C ARG A 202 -22.45 11.88 -27.60
N GLY A 203 -21.93 11.67 -28.81
CA GLY A 203 -21.20 12.67 -29.59
C GLY A 203 -19.78 12.95 -29.11
N LEU A 204 -19.19 12.05 -28.31
CA LEU A 204 -17.84 12.16 -27.78
C LEU A 204 -16.85 11.39 -28.66
N ASN A 205 -15.57 11.82 -28.65
CA ASN A 205 -14.49 11.07 -29.31
C ASN A 205 -14.06 9.90 -28.42
N PRO A 206 -14.21 8.62 -28.83
CA PRO A 206 -13.87 7.48 -27.98
C PRO A 206 -12.41 7.44 -27.51
N ARG A 207 -11.48 8.07 -28.24
CA ARG A 207 -10.05 8.11 -27.89
C ARG A 207 -9.69 9.20 -26.88
N ALA A 208 -10.54 10.21 -26.72
CA ALA A 208 -10.36 11.33 -25.81
C ALA A 208 -11.75 11.91 -25.44
N PRO A 209 -12.56 11.19 -24.64
CA PRO A 209 -13.96 11.54 -24.39
C PRO A 209 -14.16 12.54 -23.24
N TRP A 210 -13.12 12.84 -22.47
CA TRP A 210 -13.17 13.82 -21.39
C TRP A 210 -13.54 15.21 -21.90
N THR A 211 -14.40 15.90 -21.16
CA THR A 211 -14.81 17.28 -21.46
C THR A 211 -14.55 18.23 -20.29
N LYS A 212 -14.42 17.71 -19.06
CA LYS A 212 -14.24 18.44 -17.80
C LYS A 212 -13.75 17.49 -16.70
N GLN A 213 -13.53 18.02 -15.50
CA GLN A 213 -13.37 17.24 -14.27
C GLN A 213 -14.69 16.55 -13.88
N ILE A 214 -14.62 15.37 -13.27
CA ILE A 214 -15.76 14.71 -12.63
C ILE A 214 -16.45 15.64 -11.62
N SER A 215 -17.77 15.74 -11.68
CA SER A 215 -18.56 16.66 -10.85
C SER A 215 -18.64 16.28 -9.37
N THR A 216 -18.19 15.07 -9.01
CA THR A 216 -18.07 14.58 -7.63
C THR A 216 -17.01 15.34 -6.83
N ILE A 217 -16.01 15.91 -7.51
CA ILE A 217 -14.99 16.77 -6.89
C ILE A 217 -15.44 18.22 -7.08
N GLU A 218 -15.82 18.86 -5.97
CA GLU A 218 -16.32 20.23 -5.94
C GLU A 218 -15.19 21.24 -6.17
N ILE A 219 -15.45 22.22 -7.04
CA ILE A 219 -14.57 23.37 -7.31
C ILE A 219 -15.20 24.61 -6.68
N ASP A 220 -14.62 25.10 -5.58
CA ASP A 220 -15.05 26.32 -4.90
C ASP A 220 -14.70 27.53 -5.77
N GLN A 221 -15.73 28.15 -6.36
CA GLN A 221 -15.55 29.30 -7.26
C GLN A 221 -15.08 30.57 -6.55
N GLU A 222 -15.20 30.68 -5.22
CA GLU A 222 -14.67 31.81 -4.43
C GLU A 222 -13.18 31.62 -4.10
N LEU A 223 -12.73 30.39 -3.84
CA LEU A 223 -11.43 30.11 -3.23
C LEU A 223 -10.41 29.44 -4.16
N ASP A 224 -10.85 28.54 -5.04
CA ASP A 224 -9.96 27.65 -5.79
C ASP A 224 -9.45 28.27 -7.10
N TYR A 225 -8.56 27.52 -7.76
CA TYR A 225 -8.01 27.82 -9.07
C TYR A 225 -8.26 26.70 -10.07
N ILE A 226 -8.38 27.03 -11.36
CA ILE A 226 -8.39 26.04 -12.46
C ILE A 226 -7.35 26.39 -13.52
N SER A 227 -6.42 25.47 -13.79
CA SER A 227 -5.44 25.59 -14.88
C SER A 227 -4.78 24.23 -15.16
N ASP A 228 -4.48 23.90 -16.42
CA ASP A 228 -3.58 22.82 -16.82
C ASP A 228 -2.19 23.33 -17.28
N SER A 229 -1.96 24.65 -17.19
CA SER A 229 -0.72 25.30 -17.59
C SER A 229 0.27 25.32 -16.43
N GLY A 230 1.37 24.56 -16.55
CA GLY A 230 2.44 24.55 -15.54
C GLY A 230 3.02 25.93 -15.23
N LYS A 231 3.01 26.87 -16.20
CA LYS A 231 3.43 28.27 -15.99
C LYS A 231 2.45 29.04 -15.09
N GLU A 232 1.15 28.88 -15.29
CA GLU A 232 0.14 29.53 -14.47
C GLU A 232 0.10 28.91 -13.07
N ILE A 233 0.11 27.57 -12.98
CA ILE A 233 0.18 26.84 -11.71
C ILE A 233 1.41 27.27 -10.91
N TRP A 234 2.60 27.29 -11.51
CA TRP A 234 3.80 27.79 -10.82
C TRP A 234 3.63 29.23 -10.33
N SER A 235 2.99 30.09 -11.12
CA SER A 235 2.77 31.49 -10.77
C SER A 235 1.77 31.64 -9.62
N ILE A 236 0.76 30.77 -9.53
CA ILE A 236 -0.12 30.64 -8.36
C ILE A 236 0.70 30.23 -7.13
N LEU A 237 1.51 29.18 -7.24
CA LEU A 237 2.35 28.68 -6.15
C LEU A 237 3.33 29.75 -5.64
N ASP A 238 3.97 30.50 -6.53
CA ASP A 238 4.91 31.57 -6.20
C ASP A 238 4.20 32.78 -5.55
N THR A 239 3.10 33.25 -6.14
CA THR A 239 2.32 34.40 -5.64
C THR A 239 1.69 34.14 -4.27
N ARG A 240 1.27 32.89 -4.01
CA ARG A 240 0.73 32.44 -2.72
C ARG A 240 1.82 32.01 -1.71
N ALA A 241 3.11 32.15 -2.05
CA ALA A 241 4.25 31.71 -1.23
C ALA A 241 4.19 30.22 -0.81
N ILE A 242 3.63 29.38 -1.68
CA ILE A 242 3.51 27.94 -1.50
C ILE A 242 4.89 27.28 -1.65
N GLN A 243 5.26 26.51 -0.63
CA GLN A 243 6.50 25.73 -0.60
C GLN A 243 6.19 24.24 -0.77
N ASN A 244 5.05 23.78 -0.25
CA ASN A 244 4.68 22.37 -0.23
C ASN A 244 3.54 22.08 -1.21
N VAL A 245 3.60 20.94 -1.90
CA VAL A 245 2.56 20.53 -2.84
C VAL A 245 2.17 19.09 -2.60
N ILE A 246 0.88 18.84 -2.40
CA ILE A 246 0.28 17.51 -2.40
C ILE A 246 -0.34 17.33 -3.79
N LEU A 247 0.03 16.26 -4.49
CA LEU A 247 -0.57 15.90 -5.78
C LEU A 247 -1.47 14.67 -5.59
N VAL A 248 -2.64 14.71 -6.22
CA VAL A 248 -3.62 13.62 -6.26
C VAL A 248 -4.20 13.50 -7.67
N GLY A 249 -4.92 12.42 -7.94
CA GLY A 249 -5.61 12.18 -9.20
C GLY A 249 -4.86 11.22 -10.12
N VAL A 250 -5.13 11.30 -11.42
CA VAL A 250 -4.83 10.24 -12.39
C VAL A 250 -4.10 10.79 -13.63
N HIS A 251 -3.43 9.99 -14.45
CA HIS A 251 -2.92 8.64 -14.18
C HIS A 251 -1.51 8.73 -13.58
N THR A 252 -1.21 7.96 -12.53
CA THR A 252 0.04 8.09 -11.73
C THR A 252 1.29 7.99 -12.60
N ASN A 253 1.29 7.02 -13.51
CA ASN A 253 2.36 6.69 -14.45
C ASN A 253 2.48 7.63 -15.67
N MET A 254 1.54 8.56 -15.82
CA MET A 254 1.50 9.49 -16.94
C MET A 254 1.38 10.92 -16.45
N CYS A 255 0.15 11.41 -16.24
CA CYS A 255 -0.14 12.82 -16.05
C CYS A 255 0.40 13.35 -14.71
N VAL A 256 0.15 12.60 -13.64
CA VAL A 256 0.60 12.93 -12.27
C VAL A 256 2.13 13.06 -12.20
N LEU A 257 2.86 12.15 -12.85
CA LEU A 257 4.32 12.22 -12.91
C LEU A 257 4.83 13.31 -13.87
N GLY A 258 4.28 13.35 -15.09
CA GLY A 258 4.92 13.97 -16.26
C GLY A 258 4.30 15.25 -16.81
N ARG A 259 3.11 15.68 -16.37
CA ARG A 259 2.55 16.98 -16.79
C ARG A 259 3.51 18.13 -16.45
N PRO A 260 3.39 19.30 -17.11
CA PRO A 260 4.13 20.52 -16.74
C PRO A 260 4.02 20.90 -15.24
N PHE A 261 2.94 20.48 -14.57
CA PHE A 261 2.68 20.65 -13.14
C PHE A 261 2.79 19.34 -12.31
N GLY A 262 3.27 18.25 -12.92
CA GLY A 262 3.40 16.94 -12.27
C GLY A 262 4.58 16.86 -11.30
N LEU A 263 4.65 15.74 -10.57
CA LEU A 263 5.64 15.49 -9.51
C LEU A 263 7.06 15.84 -9.94
N ARG A 264 7.49 15.37 -11.12
CA ARG A 264 8.84 15.56 -11.65
C ARG A 264 9.21 17.03 -11.80
N ARG A 265 8.33 17.83 -12.40
CA ARG A 265 8.56 19.27 -12.65
C ARG A 265 8.58 20.08 -11.37
N LEU A 266 7.67 19.78 -10.44
CA LEU A 266 7.60 20.46 -9.15
C LEU A 266 8.78 20.10 -8.23
N ALA A 267 9.18 18.83 -8.18
CA ALA A 267 10.33 18.37 -7.41
C ALA A 267 11.65 18.91 -7.98
N ALA A 268 11.85 18.85 -9.31
CA ALA A 268 13.02 19.46 -9.97
C ALA A 268 13.05 20.99 -9.83
N GLY A 269 11.88 21.64 -9.68
CA GLY A 269 11.77 23.06 -9.33
C GLY A 269 12.06 23.39 -7.85
N GLY A 270 12.29 22.40 -6.99
CA GLY A 270 12.60 22.61 -5.58
C GLY A 270 11.40 22.88 -4.67
N LYS A 271 10.19 22.45 -5.05
CA LYS A 271 9.04 22.39 -4.13
C LYS A 271 9.14 21.15 -3.24
N ASN A 272 8.58 21.21 -2.03
CA ASN A 272 8.39 20.05 -1.17
C ASN A 272 7.16 19.28 -1.67
N VAL A 273 7.35 18.36 -2.61
CA VAL A 273 6.25 17.62 -3.24
C VAL A 273 6.01 16.29 -2.54
N VAL A 274 4.75 15.90 -2.41
CA VAL A 274 4.33 14.53 -2.09
C VAL A 274 3.16 14.08 -2.97
N LEU A 275 3.11 12.79 -3.26
CA LEU A 275 1.92 12.11 -3.76
C LEU A 275 1.09 11.62 -2.56
N ALA A 276 -0.23 11.80 -2.57
CA ALA A 276 -1.09 11.00 -1.69
C ALA A 276 -1.34 9.64 -2.36
N ARG A 277 -0.63 8.61 -1.90
CA ARG A 277 -0.46 7.33 -2.60
C ARG A 277 -1.74 6.50 -2.76
N ASP A 278 -2.73 6.77 -1.93
CA ASP A 278 -4.06 6.14 -1.94
C ASP A 278 -5.11 6.99 -2.68
N LEU A 279 -4.75 8.18 -3.16
CA LEU A 279 -5.62 9.10 -3.92
C LEU A 279 -5.15 9.23 -5.38
N THR A 280 -4.77 8.10 -5.99
CA THR A 280 -4.28 8.03 -7.37
C THR A 280 -4.58 6.67 -7.99
N ASP A 281 -4.56 6.61 -9.32
CA ASP A 281 -4.73 5.39 -10.11
C ASP A 281 -3.82 5.43 -11.34
N THR A 282 -3.44 4.26 -11.88
CA THR A 282 -2.42 4.10 -12.94
C THR A 282 -3.05 3.47 -14.17
N MET A 283 -2.73 3.93 -15.39
CA MET A 283 -3.08 3.18 -16.60
C MET A 283 -2.09 2.02 -16.78
N TYR A 284 -2.52 0.82 -16.43
CA TYR A 284 -1.72 -0.41 -16.57
C TYR A 284 -2.61 -1.60 -16.90
N ASN A 285 -2.24 -2.29 -17.99
CA ASN A 285 -2.85 -3.53 -18.45
C ASN A 285 -2.21 -4.73 -17.72
N PRO A 286 -2.97 -5.53 -16.93
CA PRO A 286 -2.45 -6.72 -16.25
C PRO A 286 -1.88 -7.81 -17.20
N GLN A 287 -2.22 -7.77 -18.49
CA GLN A 287 -1.66 -8.67 -19.51
C GLN A 287 -0.31 -8.18 -20.07
N ALA A 288 0.13 -6.96 -19.73
CA ALA A 288 1.44 -6.42 -20.03
C ALA A 288 2.43 -6.69 -18.88
N TRP A 289 3.73 -6.66 -19.18
CA TRP A 289 4.78 -6.81 -18.15
C TRP A 289 4.62 -5.73 -17.06
N PRO A 290 4.73 -6.06 -15.75
CA PRO A 290 5.26 -7.31 -15.17
C PRO A 290 4.27 -8.45 -14.92
N TYR A 291 3.09 -8.46 -15.55
CA TYR A 291 2.06 -9.51 -15.41
C TYR A 291 1.52 -9.63 -13.97
N VAL A 292 1.21 -8.48 -13.37
CA VAL A 292 0.66 -8.36 -12.02
C VAL A 292 -0.76 -7.80 -12.07
N SER A 293 -1.49 -7.87 -10.96
CA SER A 293 -2.80 -7.22 -10.87
C SER A 293 -2.68 -5.71 -11.10
N HIS A 294 -3.74 -5.09 -11.61
CA HIS A 294 -3.79 -3.66 -11.90
C HIS A 294 -3.29 -2.81 -10.70
N PHE A 295 -3.82 -3.10 -9.50
CA PHE A 295 -3.43 -2.43 -8.26
C PHE A 295 -1.97 -2.65 -7.87
N SER A 296 -1.35 -3.77 -8.25
CA SER A 296 0.10 -3.93 -8.10
C SER A 296 0.91 -3.13 -9.11
N GLY A 297 0.37 -2.82 -10.29
CA GLY A 297 0.95 -1.81 -11.18
C GLY A 297 1.02 -0.44 -10.51
N THR A 298 -0.08 -0.01 -9.88
CA THR A 298 -0.12 1.21 -9.06
C THR A 298 0.88 1.17 -7.90
N ASP A 299 0.94 0.07 -7.14
CA ASP A 299 1.93 -0.13 -6.06
C ASP A 299 3.37 0.06 -6.57
N LEU A 300 3.70 -0.48 -7.75
CA LEU A 300 5.03 -0.42 -8.37
C LEU A 300 5.40 0.99 -8.86
N ILE A 301 4.43 1.77 -9.33
CA ILE A 301 4.63 3.18 -9.71
C ILE A 301 4.82 4.06 -8.47
N VAL A 302 4.05 3.82 -7.40
CA VAL A 302 4.25 4.47 -6.10
C VAL A 302 5.64 4.14 -5.53
N ASP A 303 6.08 2.88 -5.62
CA ASP A 303 7.43 2.45 -5.24
C ASP A 303 8.52 3.21 -6.03
N HIS A 304 8.36 3.37 -7.34
CA HIS A 304 9.29 4.13 -8.19
C HIS A 304 9.34 5.62 -7.80
N ILE A 305 8.18 6.23 -7.52
CA ILE A 305 8.07 7.62 -7.04
C ILE A 305 8.82 7.79 -5.71
N GLU A 306 8.60 6.88 -4.75
CA GLU A 306 9.25 6.90 -3.42
C GLU A 306 10.77 6.76 -3.46
N ARG A 307 11.31 6.10 -4.49
CA ARG A 307 12.75 5.88 -4.69
C ARG A 307 13.45 7.05 -5.37
N PHE A 308 12.81 7.66 -6.36
CA PHE A 308 13.51 8.50 -7.34
C PHE A 308 12.93 9.90 -7.57
N VAL A 309 11.69 10.17 -7.11
CA VAL A 309 10.99 11.43 -7.39
C VAL A 309 10.67 12.21 -6.13
N CYS A 310 9.86 11.66 -5.22
CA CYS A 310 9.45 12.34 -4.00
C CYS A 310 8.83 11.37 -2.96
N PRO A 311 8.78 11.74 -1.67
CA PRO A 311 8.03 10.98 -0.67
C PRO A 311 6.51 10.95 -0.93
N THR A 312 5.80 10.13 -0.16
CA THR A 312 4.34 9.99 -0.23
C THR A 312 3.66 10.09 1.13
N ILE A 313 2.40 10.52 1.14
CA ILE A 313 1.49 10.49 2.29
C ILE A 313 0.29 9.57 1.98
N SER A 314 -0.58 9.32 2.95
CA SER A 314 -1.91 8.71 2.70
C SER A 314 -3.04 9.55 3.29
N SER A 315 -4.25 9.41 2.74
CA SER A 315 -5.40 10.28 3.03
C SER A 315 -5.86 10.24 4.50
N ASP A 316 -5.68 9.11 5.17
CA ASP A 316 -5.96 8.89 6.59
C ASP A 316 -5.13 9.78 7.52
N GLN A 317 -3.92 10.20 7.12
CA GLN A 317 -3.10 11.12 7.92
C GLN A 317 -3.79 12.49 8.10
N LEU A 318 -4.69 12.86 7.17
CA LEU A 318 -5.48 14.09 7.23
C LEU A 318 -6.94 13.84 7.68
N LEU A 319 -7.56 12.78 7.14
CA LEU A 319 -8.99 12.51 7.27
C LEU A 319 -9.33 11.53 8.41
N GLY A 320 -8.32 10.86 8.97
CA GLY A 320 -8.49 9.73 9.87
C GLY A 320 -9.03 8.47 9.17
N GLY A 321 -9.24 7.43 9.96
CA GLY A 321 -9.69 6.12 9.50
C GLY A 321 -8.56 5.29 8.92
N GLU A 322 -8.82 4.64 7.79
CA GLU A 322 -7.84 3.84 7.03
C GLU A 322 -7.53 4.55 5.70
N PRO A 323 -6.35 4.27 5.08
CA PRO A 323 -6.07 4.67 3.71
C PRO A 323 -7.16 4.19 2.75
N PHE A 324 -7.42 4.96 1.70
CA PHE A 324 -8.34 4.54 0.63
C PHE A 324 -7.86 3.24 -0.02
N ARG A 325 -8.84 2.42 -0.42
CA ARG A 325 -8.61 1.16 -1.10
C ARG A 325 -9.79 0.88 -2.01
N PHE A 326 -9.52 0.66 -3.29
CA PHE A 326 -10.53 0.27 -4.26
C PHE A 326 -11.28 -0.99 -3.83
N SER A 327 -12.59 -0.99 -4.03
CA SER A 327 -13.51 -2.08 -3.71
C SER A 327 -13.11 -3.39 -4.38
N GLY A 328 -12.58 -3.32 -5.61
CA GLY A 328 -12.05 -4.47 -6.37
C GLY A 328 -10.67 -4.96 -5.93
N ASP A 329 -9.93 -4.22 -5.09
CA ASP A 329 -8.65 -4.69 -4.56
C ASP A 329 -8.89 -5.62 -3.36
N HIS A 330 -9.04 -6.91 -3.63
CA HIS A 330 -9.23 -7.95 -2.62
C HIS A 330 -7.93 -8.60 -2.12
N ARG A 331 -6.75 -8.10 -2.50
CA ARG A 331 -5.44 -8.74 -2.23
C ARG A 331 -5.08 -8.68 -0.73
N PRO A 332 -4.93 -9.80 0.01
CA PRO A 332 -4.41 -9.73 1.37
C PRO A 332 -3.02 -9.06 1.43
N ARG A 333 -2.78 -8.25 2.47
CA ARG A 333 -1.50 -7.58 2.71
C ARG A 333 -0.49 -8.58 3.26
N LEU A 334 0.51 -8.95 2.46
CA LEU A 334 1.58 -9.88 2.83
C LEU A 334 2.86 -9.09 3.12
N VAL A 335 3.25 -9.03 4.40
CA VAL A 335 4.56 -8.51 4.80
C VAL A 335 5.58 -9.64 4.79
N MET A 336 6.72 -9.40 4.16
CA MET A 336 7.84 -10.35 4.11
C MET A 336 9.00 -9.79 4.93
N LEU A 337 9.20 -10.34 6.13
CA LEU A 337 10.32 -10.03 7.02
C LEU A 337 11.53 -10.87 6.58
N ILE A 338 12.49 -10.22 5.92
CA ILE A 338 13.67 -10.86 5.35
C ILE A 338 14.92 -10.29 6.01
N ALA A 339 15.53 -11.09 6.87
CA ALA A 339 16.65 -10.76 7.75
C ALA A 339 17.51 -12.00 8.02
N GLU A 340 17.90 -12.72 6.98
CA GLU A 340 18.89 -13.79 7.04
C GLU A 340 20.00 -13.57 6.01
N SER A 341 21.19 -14.10 6.30
CA SER A 341 22.43 -13.82 5.58
C SER A 341 23.20 -15.09 5.20
N GLU A 342 22.53 -16.25 5.19
CA GLU A 342 23.14 -17.56 4.89
C GLU A 342 22.68 -18.09 3.52
N TYR A 343 21.45 -17.78 3.07
CA TYR A 343 20.82 -18.41 1.90
C TYR A 343 20.41 -17.45 0.78
N ASP A 344 20.74 -16.15 0.91
CA ASP A 344 20.39 -15.10 -0.06
C ASP A 344 18.89 -15.06 -0.38
N THR A 345 18.07 -15.23 0.66
CA THR A 345 16.61 -15.11 0.51
C THR A 345 16.18 -13.67 0.24
N ALA A 346 16.98 -12.65 0.58
CA ALA A 346 16.72 -11.27 0.20
C ALA A 346 16.67 -11.06 -1.32
N THR A 347 17.40 -11.86 -2.10
CA THR A 347 17.30 -11.88 -3.57
C THR A 347 16.27 -12.90 -4.05
N SER A 348 16.25 -14.09 -3.44
CA SER A 348 15.42 -15.20 -3.92
C SER A 348 13.92 -15.02 -3.63
N LEU A 349 13.55 -14.54 -2.43
CA LEU A 349 12.16 -14.30 -2.05
C LEU A 349 11.55 -13.06 -2.73
N THR A 350 12.33 -12.00 -2.94
CA THR A 350 11.84 -10.79 -3.63
C THR A 350 11.54 -11.12 -5.09
N SER A 351 12.46 -11.78 -5.79
CA SER A 351 12.22 -12.32 -7.15
C SER A 351 11.04 -13.28 -7.24
N PHE A 352 10.85 -14.16 -6.24
CA PHE A 352 9.69 -15.03 -6.16
C PHE A 352 8.38 -14.24 -5.97
N ALA A 353 8.37 -13.25 -5.07
CA ALA A 353 7.19 -12.46 -4.77
C ALA A 353 6.78 -11.55 -5.94
N ASP A 354 7.75 -10.89 -6.58
CA ASP A 354 7.53 -10.00 -7.71
C ASP A 354 6.91 -10.75 -8.91
N ARG A 355 7.34 -12.00 -9.17
CA ARG A 355 6.80 -12.84 -10.26
C ARG A 355 5.48 -13.55 -9.92
N LEU A 356 5.31 -14.05 -8.69
CA LEU A 356 4.30 -15.07 -8.38
C LEU A 356 3.28 -14.66 -7.32
N LEU A 357 3.51 -13.57 -6.56
CA LEU A 357 2.61 -13.13 -5.50
C LEU A 357 1.84 -11.83 -5.83
N ARG A 358 2.44 -10.87 -6.55
CA ARG A 358 1.82 -9.54 -6.81
C ARG A 358 0.48 -9.55 -7.57
N ASP A 359 0.16 -10.62 -8.28
CA ASP A 359 -1.19 -10.85 -8.83
C ASP A 359 -2.27 -10.99 -7.72
N ARG A 360 -1.94 -11.63 -6.59
CA ARG A 360 -2.90 -12.00 -5.54
C ARG A 360 -2.67 -11.37 -4.18
N TYR A 361 -1.52 -10.73 -3.96
CA TYR A 361 -1.10 -10.14 -2.69
C TYR A 361 -0.62 -8.71 -2.90
N SER A 362 -0.95 -7.82 -1.96
CA SER A 362 -0.22 -6.56 -1.81
C SER A 362 1.02 -6.86 -0.96
N VAL A 363 2.20 -6.82 -1.58
CA VAL A 363 3.46 -7.28 -0.97
C VAL A 363 4.29 -6.10 -0.50
N SER A 364 4.79 -6.18 0.74
CA SER A 364 5.82 -5.26 1.26
C SER A 364 6.93 -6.02 1.99
N TYR A 365 8.09 -5.37 2.13
CA TYR A 365 9.32 -5.96 2.65
C TYR A 365 9.77 -5.25 3.93
N VAL A 366 10.05 -6.03 4.98
CA VAL A 366 10.73 -5.59 6.20
C VAL A 366 12.13 -6.18 6.17
N LEU A 367 13.14 -5.34 5.98
CA LEU A 367 14.54 -5.76 5.77
C LEU A 367 15.39 -5.46 7.00
N ASP A 368 16.50 -6.18 7.19
CA ASP A 368 17.46 -5.85 8.24
C ASP A 368 18.29 -4.61 7.92
N SER A 369 18.60 -3.83 8.96
CA SER A 369 19.43 -2.63 8.85
C SER A 369 20.84 -2.98 8.33
N ASP A 370 21.35 -2.18 7.40
CA ASP A 370 22.70 -2.33 6.86
C ASP A 370 23.81 -2.14 7.92
N THR A 371 23.50 -1.55 9.09
CA THR A 371 24.49 -1.22 10.14
C THR A 371 24.28 -1.97 11.45
N ASP A 372 23.07 -2.41 11.77
CA ASP A 372 22.78 -3.24 12.95
C ASP A 372 21.98 -4.48 12.56
N ARG A 373 22.62 -5.65 12.67
CA ARG A 373 21.97 -6.94 12.41
C ARG A 373 20.75 -7.21 13.30
N ASN A 374 20.56 -6.54 14.42
CA ASN A 374 19.40 -6.75 15.28
C ASN A 374 18.23 -5.82 14.94
N GLN A 375 18.47 -4.73 14.22
CA GLN A 375 17.45 -3.78 13.79
C GLN A 375 16.78 -4.25 12.49
N LEU A 376 15.46 -4.06 12.43
CA LEU A 376 14.65 -4.21 11.23
C LEU A 376 14.08 -2.85 10.81
N ILE A 377 13.88 -2.65 9.52
CA ILE A 377 13.37 -1.40 8.95
C ILE A 377 11.93 -1.61 8.47
N ASP A 378 11.05 -0.65 8.80
CA ASP A 378 9.59 -0.66 8.55
C ASP A 378 8.80 -1.78 9.29
N THR A 379 9.22 -2.14 10.52
CA THR A 379 8.49 -3.12 11.36
C THR A 379 7.03 -2.75 11.61
N SER A 380 6.71 -1.45 11.63
CA SER A 380 5.35 -0.92 11.73
C SER A 380 4.39 -1.43 10.65
N ALA A 381 4.87 -1.77 9.45
CA ALA A 381 4.05 -2.33 8.38
C ALA A 381 3.29 -3.61 8.80
N ILE A 382 3.89 -4.41 9.70
CA ILE A 382 3.32 -5.65 10.24
C ILE A 382 2.00 -5.40 11.01
N ASN A 383 1.78 -4.20 11.55
CA ASN A 383 0.52 -3.88 12.26
C ASN A 383 -0.71 -4.01 11.36
N SER A 384 -0.58 -3.58 10.10
CA SER A 384 -1.66 -3.55 9.10
C SER A 384 -1.73 -4.80 8.20
N ALA A 385 -0.87 -5.79 8.45
CA ALA A 385 -0.72 -6.98 7.62
C ALA A 385 -1.83 -8.02 7.83
N ASP A 386 -2.12 -8.78 6.77
CA ASP A 386 -2.98 -9.97 6.81
C ASP A 386 -2.18 -11.26 6.93
N ALA A 387 -0.96 -11.29 6.42
CA ALA A 387 -0.04 -12.42 6.53
C ALA A 387 1.40 -11.93 6.73
N LEU A 388 2.19 -12.71 7.48
CA LEU A 388 3.61 -12.46 7.70
C LEU A 388 4.43 -13.64 7.21
N LEU A 389 5.31 -13.42 6.23
CA LEU A 389 6.36 -14.39 5.88
C LEU A 389 7.65 -14.01 6.60
N VAL A 390 8.29 -14.98 7.25
CA VAL A 390 9.53 -14.81 8.01
C VAL A 390 10.65 -15.61 7.34
N SER A 391 11.74 -14.90 7.00
CA SER A 391 13.03 -15.46 6.63
C SER A 391 14.11 -14.71 7.40
N ALA A 392 14.31 -15.10 8.66
CA ALA A 392 15.22 -14.42 9.58
C ALA A 392 16.05 -15.44 10.38
N ARG A 393 17.25 -15.04 10.81
CA ARG A 393 18.21 -15.97 11.44
C ARG A 393 18.90 -15.38 12.66
N ARG A 394 18.65 -15.97 13.84
CA ARG A 394 19.41 -15.72 15.09
C ARG A 394 19.53 -14.22 15.42
N ARG A 395 18.42 -13.48 15.31
CA ARG A 395 18.29 -12.04 15.57
C ARG A 395 17.72 -11.86 16.99
N ALA A 396 18.19 -10.87 17.74
CA ALA A 396 17.53 -10.42 18.97
C ALA A 396 17.01 -9.01 18.68
N LEU A 397 15.70 -8.85 18.45
CA LEU A 397 15.14 -7.57 17.98
C LEU A 397 14.98 -6.57 19.13
N PRO A 398 14.93 -5.25 18.85
CA PRO A 398 14.45 -4.27 19.82
C PRO A 398 13.13 -4.71 20.46
N VAL A 399 12.94 -4.45 21.76
CA VAL A 399 11.75 -4.92 22.50
C VAL A 399 10.43 -4.52 21.82
N ALA A 400 10.36 -3.30 21.26
CA ALA A 400 9.19 -2.82 20.53
C ALA A 400 8.93 -3.61 19.23
N ASP A 401 9.98 -3.90 18.45
CA ASP A 401 9.87 -4.64 17.19
C ASP A 401 9.47 -6.11 17.41
N LEU A 402 10.07 -6.77 18.39
CA LEU A 402 9.66 -8.13 18.75
C LEU A 402 8.20 -8.16 19.22
N LYS A 403 7.76 -7.14 19.96
CA LYS A 403 6.37 -7.02 20.41
C LYS A 403 5.41 -6.86 19.23
N ILE A 404 5.76 -6.12 18.17
CA ILE A 404 4.92 -6.03 16.96
C ILE A 404 4.73 -7.42 16.32
N VAL A 405 5.80 -8.22 16.21
CA VAL A 405 5.72 -9.59 15.70
C VAL A 405 4.88 -10.50 16.62
N GLN A 406 5.06 -10.40 17.94
CA GLN A 406 4.28 -11.15 18.92
C GLN A 406 2.78 -10.79 18.88
N ASP A 407 2.46 -9.50 18.81
CA ASP A 407 1.08 -9.00 18.73
C ASP A 407 0.42 -9.42 17.40
N PHE A 408 1.18 -9.48 16.29
CA PHE A 408 0.68 -10.00 15.02
C PHE A 408 0.31 -11.49 15.12
N VAL A 409 1.19 -12.32 15.70
CA VAL A 409 0.90 -13.73 15.95
C VAL A 409 -0.34 -13.86 16.84
N ALA A 410 -0.39 -13.14 17.96
CA ALA A 410 -1.47 -13.20 18.94
C ALA A 410 -2.86 -12.80 18.39
N ARG A 411 -2.91 -12.07 17.25
CA ARG A 411 -4.17 -11.81 16.51
C ARG A 411 -4.69 -13.01 15.71
N GLY A 412 -4.07 -14.20 15.82
CA GLY A 412 -4.44 -15.38 15.04
C GLY A 412 -4.14 -15.23 13.54
N LYS A 413 -3.30 -14.26 13.14
CA LYS A 413 -3.01 -14.01 11.72
C LYS A 413 -2.06 -15.08 11.13
N PRO A 414 -2.18 -15.41 9.83
CA PRO A 414 -1.31 -16.34 9.12
C PRO A 414 0.19 -16.01 9.22
N VAL A 415 1.02 -17.04 9.46
CA VAL A 415 2.49 -16.92 9.46
C VAL A 415 3.14 -17.98 8.59
N ILE A 416 4.03 -17.55 7.71
CA ILE A 416 4.78 -18.40 6.79
C ILE A 416 6.25 -18.38 7.21
N GLY A 417 6.91 -19.54 7.29
CA GLY A 417 8.33 -19.65 7.65
C GLY A 417 9.13 -20.44 6.62
N ILE A 418 10.32 -19.95 6.28
CA ILE A 418 11.29 -20.69 5.46
C ILE A 418 12.65 -20.83 6.17
N ARG A 419 13.40 -21.90 5.88
CA ARG A 419 14.73 -22.21 6.44
C ARG A 419 14.90 -21.78 7.91
N THR A 420 15.57 -20.65 8.12
CA THR A 420 16.04 -20.15 9.42
C THR A 420 14.93 -19.58 10.30
N ALA A 421 13.71 -19.45 9.79
CA ALA A 421 12.53 -19.00 10.53
C ALA A 421 12.28 -19.81 11.82
N SER A 422 12.59 -21.10 11.82
CA SER A 422 12.56 -22.00 13.00
C SER A 422 13.54 -21.61 14.11
N HIS A 423 14.37 -20.61 13.89
CA HIS A 423 15.23 -20.00 14.88
C HIS A 423 15.51 -18.52 14.57
N ALA A 424 14.49 -17.82 14.05
CA ALA A 424 14.55 -16.40 13.71
C ALA A 424 14.97 -15.55 14.91
N PHE A 425 14.28 -15.72 16.03
CA PHE A 425 14.39 -14.86 17.23
C PHE A 425 15.07 -15.56 18.41
N ALA A 426 15.86 -16.61 18.15
CA ALA A 426 16.53 -17.40 19.18
C ALA A 426 18.05 -17.29 19.03
N LEU A 427 18.76 -16.67 19.99
CA LEU A 427 20.23 -16.66 19.96
C LEU A 427 20.82 -18.05 20.25
N ARG A 428 22.12 -18.24 19.93
CA ARG A 428 22.87 -19.47 20.26
C ARG A 428 24.04 -19.10 21.16
N ASN A 429 24.00 -19.56 22.41
CA ASN A 429 25.03 -19.35 23.42
C ASN A 429 25.38 -17.86 23.66
N GLN A 430 24.38 -16.98 23.54
CA GLN A 430 24.51 -15.53 23.70
C GLN A 430 23.23 -14.97 24.33
N GLU A 431 23.39 -13.99 25.22
CA GLU A 431 22.30 -13.18 25.76
C GLU A 431 21.90 -12.06 24.78
N PRO A 432 20.64 -11.58 24.79
CA PRO A 432 20.25 -10.42 24.00
C PRO A 432 21.00 -9.15 24.46
N PRO A 433 21.34 -8.22 23.53
CA PRO A 433 21.85 -6.90 23.90
C PRO A 433 20.84 -6.11 24.77
N VAL A 434 21.33 -5.10 25.49
CA VAL A 434 20.46 -4.18 26.25
C VAL A 434 19.41 -3.55 25.31
N GLY A 435 18.17 -3.47 25.77
CA GLY A 435 17.04 -2.94 24.98
C GLY A 435 16.48 -3.90 23.91
N HIS A 436 17.04 -5.10 23.78
CA HIS A 436 16.62 -6.13 22.83
C HIS A 436 16.03 -7.35 23.54
N ALA A 437 15.26 -8.15 22.81
CA ALA A 437 14.63 -9.36 23.28
C ALA A 437 14.74 -10.50 22.26
N VAL A 438 14.53 -11.71 22.76
CA VAL A 438 14.50 -12.97 22.00
C VAL A 438 13.17 -13.66 22.24
N TRP A 439 12.78 -14.54 21.32
CA TRP A 439 11.64 -15.44 21.47
C TRP A 439 12.06 -16.86 21.10
N PRO A 440 12.71 -17.60 22.01
CA PRO A 440 13.19 -18.96 21.76
C PRO A 440 12.08 -19.94 21.40
N GLU A 441 10.88 -19.75 21.95
CA GLU A 441 9.70 -20.61 21.72
C GLU A 441 8.97 -20.29 20.40
N PHE A 442 9.49 -19.38 19.56
CA PHE A 442 8.84 -18.98 18.31
C PHE A 442 8.51 -20.18 17.41
N ASP A 443 9.46 -21.10 17.19
CA ASP A 443 9.26 -22.29 16.35
C ASP A 443 8.13 -23.20 16.89
N ALA A 444 8.21 -23.54 18.17
CA ALA A 444 7.24 -24.42 18.83
C ALA A 444 5.85 -23.80 18.94
N ARG A 445 5.74 -22.47 19.14
CA ARG A 445 4.44 -21.78 19.27
C ARG A 445 3.83 -21.39 17.93
N VAL A 446 4.64 -21.02 16.95
CA VAL A 446 4.17 -20.46 15.68
C VAL A 446 4.11 -21.51 14.59
N PHE A 447 5.12 -22.37 14.46
CA PHE A 447 5.14 -23.43 13.45
C PHE A 447 4.82 -24.81 14.01
N GLY A 448 4.89 -25.02 15.34
CA GLY A 448 4.81 -26.35 15.93
C GLY A 448 6.06 -27.20 15.66
N GLY A 449 7.18 -26.55 15.31
CA GLY A 449 8.47 -27.20 15.08
C GLY A 449 9.28 -27.44 16.36
N SER A 450 10.31 -28.28 16.25
CA SER A 450 11.33 -28.47 17.28
C SER A 450 12.74 -28.45 16.69
N TYR A 451 13.12 -27.37 15.99
CA TYR A 451 14.46 -27.25 15.42
C TYR A 451 15.56 -27.39 16.49
N THR A 452 16.45 -28.36 16.33
CA THR A 452 17.61 -28.56 17.22
C THR A 452 18.93 -28.25 16.54
N ASN A 453 19.14 -28.75 15.31
CA ASN A 453 20.33 -28.52 14.50
C ASN A 453 20.07 -28.97 13.04
N HIS A 454 21.11 -29.20 12.25
CA HIS A 454 21.05 -29.85 10.94
C HIS A 454 21.98 -31.07 10.83
N HIS A 455 21.80 -31.85 9.76
CA HIS A 455 22.73 -32.91 9.33
C HIS A 455 23.93 -32.31 8.54
N GLY A 456 24.90 -33.15 8.18
CA GLY A 456 26.08 -32.73 7.41
C GLY A 456 25.72 -31.99 6.11
N ASN A 457 26.47 -30.94 5.78
CA ASN A 457 26.20 -30.09 4.61
C ASN A 457 26.56 -30.76 3.27
N ASP A 458 27.37 -31.82 3.33
CA ASP A 458 27.74 -32.73 2.26
C ASP A 458 26.63 -33.75 1.93
N LEU A 459 25.76 -34.05 2.90
CA LEU A 459 24.65 -34.99 2.73
C LEU A 459 23.53 -34.36 1.89
N ARG A 460 23.08 -35.11 0.87
CA ARG A 460 21.95 -34.73 0.02
C ARG A 460 20.69 -35.47 0.46
N ALA A 461 19.67 -34.71 0.86
CA ALA A 461 18.39 -35.28 1.26
C ALA A 461 17.57 -35.71 0.04
N SER A 462 16.87 -36.83 0.16
CA SER A 462 15.76 -37.22 -0.72
C SER A 462 14.43 -36.76 -0.11
N VAL A 463 13.43 -36.46 -0.95
CA VAL A 463 12.09 -36.05 -0.51
C VAL A 463 11.13 -37.22 -0.57
N ALA A 464 10.36 -37.41 0.51
CA ALA A 464 9.21 -38.31 0.57
C ALA A 464 7.97 -37.52 1.00
N LEU A 465 6.78 -37.96 0.57
CA LEU A 465 5.52 -37.37 1.03
C LEU A 465 5.04 -38.00 2.33
N ALA A 466 4.29 -37.24 3.11
CA ALA A 466 3.43 -37.80 4.15
C ALA A 466 2.33 -38.69 3.52
N GLN A 467 1.83 -39.66 4.28
CA GLN A 467 0.73 -40.53 3.83
C GLN A 467 -0.60 -39.77 3.70
N ASN A 468 -0.85 -38.83 4.61
CA ASN A 468 -2.04 -37.98 4.62
C ASN A 468 -1.61 -36.53 4.38
N LEU A 469 -2.03 -35.96 3.25
CA LEU A 469 -1.60 -34.62 2.85
C LEU A 469 -2.53 -33.55 3.46
N PRO A 470 -2.01 -32.57 4.20
CA PRO A 470 -2.84 -31.63 4.95
C PRO A 470 -3.32 -30.41 4.13
N PHE A 471 -2.83 -30.25 2.91
CA PHE A 471 -3.26 -29.23 1.94
C PHE A 471 -2.98 -29.72 0.51
N PRO A 472 -3.67 -29.18 -0.52
CA PRO A 472 -3.46 -29.61 -1.91
C PRO A 472 -2.08 -29.18 -2.45
N PHE A 473 -1.36 -30.14 -3.02
CA PHE A 473 -0.18 -29.89 -3.83
C PHE A 473 -0.06 -30.96 -4.94
N ASP A 474 0.64 -30.62 -6.03
CA ASP A 474 0.95 -31.58 -7.08
C ASP A 474 2.01 -32.57 -6.58
N VAL A 475 1.52 -33.69 -6.05
CA VAL A 475 2.27 -34.88 -5.62
C VAL A 475 3.42 -35.23 -6.58
N SER A 476 3.14 -35.23 -7.89
CA SER A 476 4.10 -35.65 -8.91
C SER A 476 5.26 -34.66 -9.06
N THR A 477 5.00 -33.38 -8.82
CA THR A 477 5.98 -32.29 -8.87
C THR A 477 6.72 -32.15 -7.57
N THR A 478 6.04 -32.15 -6.43
CA THR A 478 6.67 -31.93 -5.13
C THR A 478 7.64 -33.06 -4.75
N GLN A 479 7.38 -34.31 -5.17
CA GLN A 479 8.34 -35.42 -5.03
C GLN A 479 9.64 -35.24 -5.84
N ARG A 480 9.65 -34.37 -6.88
CA ARG A 480 10.84 -34.12 -7.72
C ARG A 480 11.78 -33.06 -7.15
N ILE A 481 11.40 -32.37 -6.06
CA ILE A 481 12.27 -31.40 -5.40
C ILE A 481 13.56 -32.08 -4.94
N LYS A 482 14.71 -31.46 -5.25
CA LYS A 482 16.04 -31.88 -4.79
C LYS A 482 16.57 -30.85 -3.80
N PRO A 483 16.47 -31.08 -2.48
CA PRO A 483 16.93 -30.15 -1.46
C PRO A 483 18.41 -29.76 -1.67
N ALA A 484 18.64 -28.46 -1.87
CA ALA A 484 19.97 -27.89 -2.08
C ALA A 484 20.68 -27.58 -0.75
N GLY A 485 19.92 -27.27 0.31
CA GLY A 485 20.43 -27.04 1.67
C GLY A 485 20.52 -28.31 2.51
N SER A 486 21.19 -28.21 3.67
CA SER A 486 21.26 -29.28 4.67
C SER A 486 19.89 -29.62 5.27
N LEU A 487 19.66 -30.91 5.54
CA LEU A 487 18.47 -31.43 6.23
C LEU A 487 18.46 -30.95 7.68
N TYR A 488 17.36 -30.34 8.12
CA TYR A 488 17.19 -29.89 9.50
C TYR A 488 16.63 -31.00 10.39
N LYS A 489 17.02 -31.00 11.67
CA LYS A 489 16.51 -31.89 12.70
C LYS A 489 15.33 -31.21 13.40
N THR A 490 14.12 -31.62 13.03
CA THR A 490 12.85 -30.92 13.32
C THR A 490 11.84 -31.80 14.05
N SER A 491 12.15 -33.08 14.25
CA SER A 491 11.33 -34.02 15.01
C SER A 491 11.57 -33.93 16.53
N PRO A 492 10.54 -34.19 17.36
CA PRO A 492 9.13 -34.40 17.00
C PRO A 492 8.36 -33.08 16.81
N LEU A 493 7.50 -33.02 15.80
CA LEU A 493 6.56 -31.90 15.66
C LEU A 493 5.53 -31.88 16.80
N ALA A 494 5.02 -30.69 17.12
CA ALA A 494 3.98 -30.49 18.10
C ALA A 494 2.65 -31.16 17.69
N PRO A 495 1.80 -31.59 18.65
CA PRO A 495 0.47 -32.09 18.34
C PRO A 495 -0.34 -31.09 17.51
N GLY A 496 -0.90 -31.53 16.38
CA GLY A 496 -1.63 -30.69 15.43
C GLY A 496 -0.79 -30.05 14.33
N ALA A 497 0.55 -30.15 14.38
CA ALA A 497 1.39 -29.86 13.23
C ALA A 497 1.40 -31.09 12.30
N LEU A 498 0.96 -30.89 11.06
CA LEU A 498 0.73 -31.94 10.07
C LEU A 498 1.81 -31.88 8.99
N PRO A 499 2.72 -32.86 8.93
CA PRO A 499 3.75 -32.90 7.90
C PRO A 499 3.15 -33.18 6.53
N ALA A 500 3.65 -32.47 5.52
CA ALA A 500 3.39 -32.72 4.10
C ALA A 500 4.58 -33.44 3.44
N LEU A 501 5.80 -33.07 3.83
CA LEU A 501 7.05 -33.61 3.28
C LEU A 501 8.01 -34.06 4.38
N PHE A 502 8.76 -35.12 4.09
CA PHE A 502 9.89 -35.62 4.87
C PHE A 502 11.16 -35.65 4.03
N GLY A 503 12.30 -35.44 4.67
CA GLY A 503 13.63 -35.50 4.09
C GLY A 503 14.43 -36.63 4.70
N SER A 504 15.11 -37.41 3.87
CA SER A 504 15.95 -38.54 4.32
C SER A 504 17.37 -38.41 3.80
N VAL A 505 18.36 -38.56 4.69
CA VAL A 505 19.79 -38.73 4.36
C VAL A 505 20.26 -40.11 4.81
N ALA A 506 21.44 -40.56 4.36
CA ALA A 506 22.03 -41.81 4.82
C ALA A 506 22.20 -41.83 6.36
N ASP A 507 21.99 -43.01 6.94
CA ASP A 507 22.22 -43.32 8.37
C ASP A 507 21.51 -42.40 9.38
N ALA A 508 20.37 -41.81 8.99
CA ALA A 508 19.52 -40.98 9.83
C ALA A 508 18.03 -41.32 9.69
N PRO A 509 17.21 -41.10 10.73
CA PRO A 509 15.76 -41.13 10.58
C PRO A 509 15.28 -39.99 9.64
N PRO A 510 14.14 -40.16 8.94
CA PRO A 510 13.54 -39.08 8.16
C PRO A 510 13.07 -37.92 9.06
N GLU A 511 13.30 -36.69 8.61
CA GLU A 511 12.94 -35.45 9.31
C GLU A 511 11.89 -34.66 8.51
N PRO A 512 10.88 -34.03 9.15
CA PRO A 512 9.93 -33.15 8.47
C PRO A 512 10.61 -32.00 7.73
N LEU A 513 10.33 -31.90 6.42
CA LEU A 513 10.82 -30.83 5.53
C LEU A 513 9.81 -29.70 5.36
N ALA A 514 8.52 -30.01 5.28
CA ALA A 514 7.47 -29.01 5.15
C ALA A 514 6.19 -29.50 5.82
N TRP A 515 5.49 -28.60 6.51
CA TRP A 515 4.31 -28.92 7.28
C TRP A 515 3.41 -27.69 7.45
N VAL A 516 2.18 -27.96 7.92
CA VAL A 516 1.24 -26.91 8.35
C VAL A 516 0.88 -27.09 9.81
N PHE A 517 0.49 -26.01 10.47
CA PHE A 517 0.04 -26.02 11.85
C PHE A 517 -1.16 -25.09 12.00
N ILE A 518 -2.25 -25.60 12.59
CA ILE A 518 -3.33 -24.76 13.12
C ILE A 518 -2.96 -24.47 14.56
N ARG A 519 -2.54 -23.24 14.82
CA ARG A 519 -2.12 -22.78 16.15
C ARG A 519 -3.31 -22.75 17.12
N PRO A 520 -3.06 -22.81 18.44
CA PRO A 520 -4.12 -22.69 19.45
C PRO A 520 -4.91 -21.37 19.42
N ASP A 521 -4.37 -20.32 18.80
CA ASP A 521 -5.04 -19.03 18.58
C ASP A 521 -5.94 -19.01 17.31
N GLY A 522 -6.07 -20.15 16.62
CA GLY A 522 -6.81 -20.29 15.36
C GLY A 522 -6.00 -19.91 14.11
N GLY A 523 -4.80 -19.35 14.28
CA GLY A 523 -3.95 -18.93 13.18
C GLY A 523 -3.37 -20.10 12.39
N ARG A 524 -3.27 -19.90 11.06
CA ARG A 524 -2.68 -20.88 10.14
C ARG A 524 -1.21 -20.60 9.94
N SER A 525 -0.38 -21.60 10.13
CA SER A 525 1.05 -21.49 9.84
C SER A 525 1.50 -22.53 8.83
N PHE A 526 2.29 -22.11 7.84
CA PHE A 526 3.03 -23.00 6.94
C PHE A 526 4.52 -22.83 7.21
N TYR A 527 5.25 -23.94 7.33
CA TYR A 527 6.70 -23.90 7.44
C TYR A 527 7.35 -24.87 6.46
N THR A 528 8.51 -24.47 5.93
CA THR A 528 9.41 -25.37 5.21
C THR A 528 10.86 -25.13 5.61
N SER A 529 11.61 -26.22 5.88
CA SER A 529 13.07 -26.16 6.05
C SER A 529 13.81 -26.17 4.71
N LEU A 530 13.12 -25.96 3.59
CA LEU A 530 13.67 -25.62 2.28
C LEU A 530 13.68 -24.09 2.09
N GLY A 531 14.36 -23.61 1.06
CA GLY A 531 14.53 -22.18 0.77
C GLY A 531 15.98 -21.73 0.65
N HIS A 532 16.90 -22.64 0.31
CA HIS A 532 18.21 -22.29 -0.24
C HIS A 532 18.03 -21.72 -1.67
N SER A 533 18.94 -20.89 -2.18
CA SER A 533 18.86 -20.34 -3.55
C SER A 533 18.71 -21.44 -4.62
N GLY A 534 19.43 -22.55 -4.47
CA GLY A 534 19.27 -23.77 -5.29
C GLY A 534 17.92 -24.51 -5.14
N ASP A 535 17.13 -24.25 -4.10
CA ASP A 535 15.73 -24.67 -4.03
C ASP A 535 14.86 -23.72 -4.87
N PHE A 536 15.06 -22.40 -4.75
CA PHE A 536 14.36 -21.39 -5.57
C PHE A 536 14.61 -21.54 -7.08
N ALA A 537 15.75 -22.10 -7.48
CA ALA A 537 16.03 -22.47 -8.87
C ALA A 537 15.15 -23.63 -9.42
N GLN A 538 14.29 -24.23 -8.60
CA GLN A 538 13.41 -25.34 -8.97
C GLN A 538 11.94 -24.88 -8.90
N PRO A 539 11.22 -24.78 -10.04
CA PRO A 539 9.80 -24.40 -10.06
C PRO A 539 8.89 -25.30 -9.19
N ALA A 540 9.31 -26.54 -8.91
CA ALA A 540 8.65 -27.45 -7.98
C ALA A 540 8.65 -26.95 -6.51
N PHE A 541 9.72 -26.27 -6.08
CA PHE A 541 9.79 -25.65 -4.76
C PHE A 541 9.03 -24.31 -4.74
N GLU A 542 9.09 -23.52 -5.81
CA GLU A 542 8.27 -22.31 -5.94
C GLU A 542 6.77 -22.65 -5.82
N GLN A 543 6.32 -23.73 -6.48
CA GLN A 543 4.96 -24.25 -6.35
C GLN A 543 4.60 -24.65 -4.91
N LEU A 544 5.50 -25.34 -4.21
CA LEU A 544 5.29 -25.73 -2.81
C LEU A 544 5.13 -24.51 -1.91
N LEU A 545 6.01 -23.51 -2.05
CA LEU A 545 5.98 -22.28 -1.27
C LEU A 545 4.71 -21.47 -1.56
N LEU A 546 4.35 -21.32 -2.84
CA LEU A 546 3.13 -20.63 -3.27
C LEU A 546 1.87 -21.29 -2.68
N ASN A 547 1.77 -22.61 -2.76
CA ASN A 547 0.64 -23.36 -2.19
C ASN A 547 0.59 -23.25 -0.65
N GLY A 548 1.75 -23.27 0.02
CA GLY A 548 1.85 -23.07 1.46
C GLY A 548 1.37 -21.68 1.90
N ILE A 549 1.74 -20.63 1.15
CA ILE A 549 1.26 -19.25 1.38
C ILE A 549 -0.24 -19.17 1.12
N HIS A 550 -0.75 -19.69 0.00
CA HIS A 550 -2.19 -19.71 -0.30
C HIS A 550 -3.00 -20.45 0.79
N TRP A 551 -2.57 -21.63 1.22
CA TRP A 551 -3.24 -22.39 2.28
C TRP A 551 -3.28 -21.64 3.61
N ALA A 552 -2.18 -20.96 3.99
CA ALA A 552 -2.09 -20.19 5.22
C ALA A 552 -3.02 -18.96 5.15
N CYS A 553 -3.01 -18.25 4.01
CA CYS A 553 -3.85 -17.09 3.74
C CYS A 553 -5.32 -17.42 3.39
N GLN A 554 -5.68 -18.72 3.31
CA GLN A 554 -7.01 -19.20 2.91
C GLN A 554 -7.45 -18.77 1.51
N LEU A 555 -6.50 -18.62 0.58
CA LEU A 555 -6.77 -18.46 -0.85
C LEU A 555 -6.77 -19.82 -1.55
N ASN A 556 -7.56 -19.95 -2.62
CA ASN A 556 -7.53 -21.14 -3.47
C ASN A 556 -6.20 -21.21 -4.23
N ALA A 557 -5.61 -22.41 -4.28
CA ALA A 557 -4.34 -22.66 -4.94
C ALA A 557 -4.57 -23.16 -6.38
N ASP A 558 -4.81 -22.22 -7.30
CA ASP A 558 -5.08 -22.53 -8.73
C ASP A 558 -3.80 -22.62 -9.57
N ALA A 559 -2.64 -22.26 -9.01
CA ALA A 559 -1.37 -22.29 -9.71
C ALA A 559 -0.87 -23.74 -9.95
N THR A 560 -0.59 -24.07 -11.20
CA THR A 560 0.11 -25.29 -11.62
C THR A 560 1.57 -25.03 -11.98
N LEU A 561 2.40 -26.08 -12.01
CA LEU A 561 3.81 -25.98 -12.44
C LEU A 561 3.93 -25.36 -13.84
N GLU A 562 2.99 -25.69 -14.72
CA GLU A 562 2.84 -25.09 -16.05
C GLU A 562 2.56 -23.59 -15.94
N SER A 563 1.62 -23.14 -15.11
CA SER A 563 1.33 -21.72 -14.90
C SER A 563 2.49 -20.94 -14.28
N ILE A 564 3.30 -21.56 -13.42
CA ILE A 564 4.51 -20.96 -12.83
C ILE A 564 5.60 -20.86 -13.89
N THR A 565 5.78 -21.91 -14.69
CA THR A 565 6.74 -21.93 -15.80
C THR A 565 6.37 -20.90 -16.86
N GLN A 566 5.10 -20.82 -17.24
CA GLN A 566 4.57 -19.83 -18.19
C GLN A 566 4.75 -18.41 -17.68
N ARG A 567 4.35 -18.10 -16.43
CA ARG A 567 4.55 -16.75 -15.86
C ARG A 567 6.04 -16.38 -15.75
N SER A 568 6.88 -17.32 -15.34
CA SER A 568 8.34 -17.09 -15.27
C SER A 568 8.94 -16.90 -16.67
N GLN A 569 8.46 -17.63 -17.69
CA GLN A 569 8.82 -17.44 -19.09
C GLN A 569 8.33 -16.09 -19.62
N GLN A 570 7.08 -15.69 -19.35
CA GLN A 570 6.55 -14.37 -19.72
C GLN A 570 7.42 -13.26 -19.12
N TYR A 571 7.70 -13.32 -17.82
CA TYR A 571 8.52 -12.36 -17.09
C TYR A 571 10.01 -12.33 -17.54
N SER A 572 10.56 -13.45 -18.02
CA SER A 572 11.97 -13.53 -18.49
C SER A 572 12.12 -13.26 -19.98
N ALA A 573 11.14 -13.63 -20.80
CA ALA A 573 11.14 -13.46 -22.25
C ALA A 573 10.59 -12.10 -22.67
N SER A 574 9.90 -11.39 -21.78
CA SER A 574 9.58 -9.98 -21.95
C SER A 574 10.86 -9.14 -22.01
N SER A 575 11.34 -8.92 -23.23
CA SER A 575 11.95 -7.65 -23.64
C SER A 575 10.89 -6.53 -23.71
N GLY A 576 9.87 -6.60 -22.84
CA GLY A 576 8.95 -5.50 -22.58
C GLY A 576 9.79 -4.28 -22.26
N ARG A 577 9.49 -3.16 -22.92
CA ARG A 577 10.42 -2.04 -22.94
C ARG A 577 10.36 -1.33 -21.59
N GLN A 578 11.17 -1.81 -20.65
CA GLN A 578 11.82 -0.98 -19.66
C GLN A 578 12.45 0.21 -20.40
N ARG A 579 11.74 1.34 -20.37
CA ARG A 579 12.21 2.64 -20.87
C ARG A 579 13.11 3.31 -19.81
#